data_AF-N8WPB9-F1
#
_entry.id   AF-N8WPB9-F1
#
_cell.length_a   1.000
_cell.length_b   1.000
_cell.length_c   1.000
_cell.angle_alpha   90.00
_cell.angle_beta   90.00
_cell.angle_gamma   90.00
#
_symmetry.space_group_name_H-M   'P 1'
#
loop_
_entity.id
_entity.type
_entity.pdbx_description
1 polymer ?
#
loop_
_entity_poly.entity_id
_entity_poly.type
_entity_poly.pdbx_seq_one_letter_code
_entity_poly.pdbx_strand_id
1 'polypeptide(L)'
;MSDQNDKLKNLKTSSVDRRLSIAKASLLAGTRWATASATSIFSSEEEKEKKRKKVMAEQAQYLVSEIGKLKGSIVKIGQMMALYGEHFLPEEITQALNTLNNQTIALAWPAIKTHLQEQLGSKLDELTIDHEPIGTASLAQVHRATRKSDGLELVLKIQYPGVAEAIDSDMNLFRNMLKLTRMVPQTREFDQWFDEVREMMHREVDYGIEAATTRRFAARLKDDPRYIVPEIVDEFCAKKVLCMTFERGVPVNSPVMLSLPQERRNKLGEASLEIAVRELFEWGEMQTDPNFGNYLVRLGNGDDVNDKIVLLDFGAIRQFDENLLTVARNLIHAGYNHNKDEMVKAMTGYEFFDAMPESIKPGMADVLLIATEAFSCPANNPDMPAGVMDEQDRYDWKKSQLHSRVMQQAAQSMASRYFSVPPKEFMFISRKFIGAYTFMTVIEAKTNVRKMIREFA
;
A
#
# COMPACT_ATOMS: atom_id res chain seq x y z
N MET A 1 11.54 -20.66 12.18
CA MET A 1 12.15 -20.65 13.53
C MET A 1 13.29 -19.65 13.49
N SER A 2 13.10 -18.41 13.95
CA SER A 2 14.23 -17.48 14.12
C SER A 2 14.82 -17.71 15.50
N ASP A 3 16.14 -17.91 15.59
CA ASP A 3 16.84 -18.05 16.86
C ASP A 3 16.57 -16.84 17.77
N GLN A 4 16.37 -17.08 19.06
CA GLN A 4 16.18 -16.02 20.07
C GLN A 4 17.33 -15.00 20.10
N ASN A 5 18.47 -15.29 19.48
CA ASN A 5 19.65 -14.43 19.42
C ASN A 5 19.56 -13.27 18.40
N ASP A 6 18.59 -13.26 17.49
CA ASP A 6 18.46 -12.19 16.49
C ASP A 6 17.55 -11.03 16.92
N LYS A 7 16.94 -11.08 18.12
CA LYS A 7 16.00 -10.04 18.59
C LYS A 7 16.72 -8.83 19.18
N LEU A 8 16.26 -7.63 18.82
CA LEU A 8 16.81 -6.39 19.33
C LEU A 8 16.34 -6.16 20.77
N LYS A 9 17.28 -5.93 21.69
CA LYS A 9 16.98 -5.58 23.08
C LYS A 9 16.41 -4.15 23.18
N ASN A 10 16.93 -3.23 22.39
CA ASN A 10 16.49 -1.85 22.27
C ASN A 10 16.52 -1.43 20.79
N LEU A 11 15.54 -0.65 20.34
CA LEU A 11 15.70 0.18 19.14
C LEU A 11 16.66 1.33 19.48
N LYS A 12 17.55 1.69 18.55
CA LYS A 12 18.33 2.93 18.68
C LYS A 12 17.37 4.10 18.53
N THR A 13 16.76 4.55 19.62
CA THR A 13 15.76 5.64 19.66
C THR A 13 16.33 6.98 20.08
N SER A 14 17.59 7.03 20.52
CA SER A 14 18.24 8.29 20.88
C SER A 14 18.41 9.16 19.62
N SER A 15 17.83 10.37 19.66
CA SER A 15 17.89 11.33 18.56
C SER A 15 19.33 11.72 18.20
N VAL A 16 20.25 11.64 19.16
CA VAL A 16 21.67 11.97 18.99
C VAL A 16 22.41 10.90 18.18
N ASP A 17 22.20 9.61 18.48
CA ASP A 17 22.88 8.51 17.77
C ASP A 17 22.42 8.37 16.31
N ARG A 18 21.12 8.63 16.07
CA ARG A 18 20.56 8.67 14.70
C ARG A 18 21.11 9.85 13.91
N ARG A 19 21.15 11.04 14.51
CA ARG A 19 21.71 12.26 13.88
C ARG A 19 23.17 12.06 13.49
N LEU A 20 23.98 11.45 14.37
CA LEU A 20 25.40 11.22 14.08
C LEU A 20 25.60 10.21 12.95
N SER A 21 24.81 9.13 12.94
CA SER A 21 24.88 8.09 11.90
C SER A 21 24.45 8.62 10.53
N ILE A 22 23.35 9.39 10.48
CA ILE A 22 22.88 10.03 9.24
C ILE A 22 23.80 11.15 8.77
N ALA A 23 24.32 11.98 9.67
CA ALA A 23 25.29 13.01 9.31
C ALA A 23 26.53 12.40 8.63
N LYS A 24 27.03 11.28 9.16
CA LYS A 24 28.15 10.55 8.57
C LYS A 24 27.81 9.97 7.20
N ALA A 25 26.66 9.33 7.03
CA ALA A 25 26.20 8.80 5.75
C ALA A 25 26.00 9.91 4.70
N SER A 26 25.39 11.03 5.09
CA SER A 26 25.14 12.19 4.24
C SER A 26 26.44 12.87 3.80
N LEU A 27 27.43 12.96 4.69
CA LEU A 27 28.74 13.53 4.40
C LEU A 27 29.56 12.64 3.45
N LEU A 28 29.48 11.31 3.61
CA LEU A 28 30.10 10.36 2.69
C LEU A 28 29.44 10.34 1.31
N ALA A 29 28.11 10.46 1.24
CA ALA A 29 27.39 10.56 -0.03
C ALA A 29 27.68 11.90 -0.75
N GLY A 30 27.67 13.01 -0.01
CA GLY A 30 27.96 14.35 -0.55
C GLY A 30 29.40 14.51 -1.07
N THR A 31 30.38 13.93 -0.39
CA THR A 31 31.79 13.94 -0.84
C THR A 31 32.01 13.12 -2.11
N ARG A 32 31.32 11.99 -2.28
CA ARG A 32 31.33 11.19 -3.51
C ARG A 32 30.67 11.90 -4.70
N TRP A 33 29.64 12.71 -4.44
CA TRP A 33 28.96 13.50 -5.46
C TRP A 33 29.84 14.66 -6.00
N ALA A 34 30.61 15.30 -5.11
CA ALA A 34 31.54 16.36 -5.48
C ALA A 34 32.74 15.85 -6.33
N THR A 35 33.27 14.66 -6.04
CA THR A 35 34.41 14.07 -6.78
C THR A 35 34.02 13.52 -8.16
N ALA A 36 32.82 12.97 -8.31
CA ALA A 36 32.32 12.48 -9.61
C ALA A 36 32.12 13.62 -10.63
N SER A 37 31.77 14.82 -10.16
CA SER A 37 31.54 16.00 -11.00
C SER A 37 32.84 16.53 -11.65
N ALA A 38 34.00 16.30 -11.02
CA ALA A 38 35.30 16.83 -11.46
C ALA A 38 35.90 16.14 -12.70
N THR A 39 35.38 14.98 -13.13
CA THR A 39 35.95 14.19 -14.25
C THR A 39 35.19 14.31 -15.57
N SER A 40 34.30 15.31 -15.71
CA SER A 40 33.32 15.39 -16.82
C SER A 40 33.56 16.51 -17.85
N ILE A 41 34.73 17.15 -17.84
CA ILE A 41 34.99 18.34 -18.69
C ILE A 41 35.12 17.98 -20.19
N PHE A 42 35.40 16.71 -20.56
CA PHE A 42 35.68 16.28 -21.94
C PHE A 42 34.72 15.23 -22.56
N SER A 43 33.57 14.91 -21.95
CA SER A 43 32.61 13.90 -22.48
C SER A 43 31.48 14.51 -23.32
N SER A 44 30.78 13.71 -24.14
CA SER A 44 29.54 14.11 -24.82
C SER A 44 28.38 14.30 -23.83
N GLU A 45 27.35 15.10 -24.18
CA GLU A 45 26.20 15.36 -23.30
C GLU A 45 25.47 14.07 -22.87
N GLU A 46 25.32 13.12 -23.80
CA GLU A 46 24.65 11.84 -23.56
C GLU A 46 25.45 10.93 -22.62
N GLU A 47 26.79 10.92 -22.74
CA GLU A 47 27.66 10.21 -21.79
C GLU A 47 27.68 10.88 -20.42
N LYS A 48 27.63 12.22 -20.36
CA LYS A 48 27.53 12.95 -19.09
C LYS A 48 26.23 12.62 -18.36
N GLU A 49 25.11 12.55 -19.08
CA GLU A 49 23.82 12.20 -18.49
C GLU A 49 23.82 10.77 -17.98
N LYS A 50 24.28 9.81 -18.78
CA LYS A 50 24.37 8.39 -18.38
C LYS A 50 25.29 8.19 -17.17
N LYS A 51 26.42 8.91 -17.12
CA LYS A 51 27.36 8.86 -15.98
C LYS A 51 26.77 9.52 -14.73
N ARG A 52 26.01 10.61 -14.88
CA ARG A 52 25.26 11.24 -13.76
C ARG A 52 24.21 10.30 -13.18
N LYS A 53 23.37 9.68 -14.02
CA LYS A 53 22.36 8.71 -13.60
C LYS A 53 22.99 7.52 -12.87
N LYS A 54 24.09 6.97 -13.40
CA LYS A 54 24.81 5.86 -12.75
C LYS A 54 25.36 6.25 -11.37
N VAL A 55 26.05 7.38 -11.26
CA VAL A 55 26.58 7.87 -9.98
C VAL A 55 25.45 8.12 -8.98
N MET A 56 24.33 8.66 -9.47
CA MET A 56 23.15 8.95 -8.66
C MET A 56 22.50 7.67 -8.13
N ALA A 57 22.34 6.63 -8.96
CA ALA A 57 21.87 5.32 -8.54
C ALA A 57 22.78 4.69 -7.47
N GLU A 58 24.10 4.71 -7.68
CA GLU A 58 25.06 4.17 -6.71
C GLU A 58 25.00 4.90 -5.36
N GLN A 59 24.84 6.24 -5.37
CA GLN A 59 24.68 7.01 -4.12
C GLN A 59 23.32 6.79 -3.46
N ALA A 60 22.24 6.73 -4.24
CA ALA A 60 20.90 6.46 -3.72
C ALA A 60 20.87 5.09 -3.03
N GLN A 61 21.46 4.08 -3.66
CA GLN A 61 21.52 2.73 -3.10
C GLN A 61 22.37 2.68 -1.82
N TYR A 62 23.50 3.39 -1.79
CA TYR A 62 24.30 3.54 -0.57
C TYR A 62 23.50 4.22 0.55
N LEU A 63 22.84 5.34 0.25
CA LEU A 63 22.06 6.11 1.21
C LEU A 63 20.91 5.28 1.81
N VAL A 64 20.17 4.59 0.94
CA VAL A 64 19.08 3.70 1.35
C VAL A 64 19.60 2.53 2.19
N SER A 65 20.77 1.98 1.87
CA SER A 65 21.39 0.94 2.69
C SER A 65 21.75 1.44 4.10
N GLU A 66 22.18 2.69 4.26
CA GLU A 66 22.46 3.29 5.58
C GLU A 66 21.16 3.62 6.33
N ILE A 67 20.13 4.07 5.63
CA ILE A 67 18.78 4.27 6.17
C ILE A 67 18.21 2.95 6.70
N GLY A 68 18.32 1.86 5.93
CA GLY A 68 17.83 0.54 6.31
C GLY A 68 18.45 0.01 7.61
N LYS A 69 19.66 0.46 7.98
CA LYS A 69 20.32 0.10 9.24
C LYS A 69 19.68 0.77 10.47
N LEU A 70 19.00 1.90 10.28
CA LEU A 70 18.42 2.66 11.40
C LEU A 70 17.09 2.06 11.89
N LYS A 71 16.40 1.29 11.03
CA LYS A 71 15.13 0.58 11.31
C LYS A 71 14.01 1.50 11.82
N GLY A 72 12.80 0.97 11.97
CA GLY A 72 11.67 1.73 12.53
C GLY A 72 11.08 2.78 11.58
N SER A 73 10.78 3.96 12.13
CA SER A 73 10.18 5.13 11.45
C SER A 73 10.87 5.52 10.15
N ILE A 74 12.20 5.48 10.08
CA ILE A 74 12.94 5.91 8.87
C ILE A 74 12.71 4.96 7.68
N VAL A 75 12.52 3.67 7.94
CA VAL A 75 12.18 2.70 6.89
C VAL A 75 10.78 2.98 6.33
N LYS A 76 9.79 3.19 7.21
CA LYS A 76 8.43 3.56 6.78
C LYS A 76 8.42 4.90 6.06
N ILE A 77 9.17 5.90 6.50
CA ILE A 77 9.34 7.18 5.78
C ILE A 77 9.84 6.92 4.36
N GLY A 78 10.91 6.13 4.21
CA GLY A 78 11.43 5.78 2.88
C GLY A 78 10.42 5.05 2.00
N GLN A 79 9.61 4.16 2.58
CA GLN A 79 8.53 3.45 1.88
C GLN A 79 7.41 4.40 1.44
N MET A 80 6.95 5.29 2.33
CA MET A 80 5.95 6.30 1.98
C MET A 80 6.49 7.23 0.90
N MET A 81 7.77 7.59 0.96
CA MET A 81 8.40 8.41 -0.07
C MET A 81 8.58 7.67 -1.39
N ALA A 82 8.86 6.37 -1.40
CA ALA A 82 8.85 5.60 -2.64
C ALA A 82 7.43 5.54 -3.23
N LEU A 83 6.45 5.31 -2.36
CA LEU A 83 5.05 5.17 -2.71
C LEU A 83 4.41 6.48 -3.20
N TYR A 84 4.89 7.64 -2.74
CA TYR A 84 4.31 8.95 -3.07
C TYR A 84 5.26 9.87 -3.80
N GLY A 85 6.53 9.50 -3.96
CA GLY A 85 7.59 10.41 -4.40
C GLY A 85 7.97 10.27 -5.85
N GLU A 86 7.31 9.44 -6.67
CA GLU A 86 7.66 9.26 -8.09
C GLU A 86 7.71 10.58 -8.89
N HIS A 87 7.06 11.65 -8.43
CA HIS A 87 7.00 12.95 -9.13
C HIS A 87 8.07 13.94 -8.64
N PHE A 88 8.58 13.71 -7.43
CA PHE A 88 9.49 14.61 -6.75
C PHE A 88 10.89 14.02 -6.62
N LEU A 89 10.96 12.68 -6.55
CA LEU A 89 12.17 11.91 -6.44
C LEU A 89 12.56 11.36 -7.82
N PRO A 90 13.81 11.57 -8.21
CA PRO A 90 14.43 10.90 -9.34
C PRO A 90 14.22 9.38 -9.29
N GLU A 91 14.03 8.76 -10.46
CA GLU A 91 13.69 7.34 -10.61
C GLU A 91 14.68 6.43 -9.85
N GLU A 92 15.98 6.75 -9.91
CA GLU A 92 17.02 5.98 -9.25
C GLU A 92 16.87 5.96 -7.72
N ILE A 93 16.33 7.05 -7.14
CA ILE A 93 16.08 7.16 -5.70
C ILE A 93 14.83 6.38 -5.32
N THR A 94 13.77 6.51 -6.11
CA THR A 94 12.53 5.76 -5.89
C THR A 94 12.77 4.24 -5.97
N GLN A 95 13.53 3.79 -6.98
CA GLN A 95 13.94 2.39 -7.10
C GLN A 95 14.77 1.94 -5.89
N ALA A 96 15.72 2.76 -5.43
CA ALA A 96 16.50 2.44 -4.24
C ALA A 96 15.59 2.32 -3.00
N LEU A 97 14.69 3.29 -2.75
CA LEU A 97 13.77 3.27 -1.61
C LEU A 97 12.82 2.06 -1.64
N ASN A 98 12.40 1.61 -2.82
CA ASN A 98 11.63 0.38 -2.99
C ASN A 98 12.37 -0.88 -2.54
N THR A 99 13.71 -0.85 -2.42
CA THR A 99 14.50 -1.97 -1.88
C THR A 99 14.50 -2.03 -0.35
N LEU A 100 13.88 -1.07 0.35
CA LEU A 100 13.75 -1.11 1.80
C LEU A 100 12.84 -2.27 2.21
N ASN A 101 13.47 -3.41 2.53
CA ASN A 101 12.78 -4.63 2.96
C ASN A 101 11.95 -4.42 4.24
N ASN A 102 10.80 -5.09 4.29
CA ASN A 102 9.92 -5.19 5.46
C ASN A 102 10.47 -6.06 6.61
N GLN A 103 11.71 -6.54 6.53
CA GLN A 103 12.30 -7.40 7.57
C GLN A 103 12.68 -6.58 8.81
N THR A 104 11.64 -6.19 9.56
CA THR A 104 11.79 -5.54 10.86
C THR A 104 12.02 -6.63 11.90
N ILE A 105 13.17 -6.56 12.56
CA ILE A 105 13.51 -7.43 13.68
C ILE A 105 12.61 -7.07 14.86
N ALA A 106 11.89 -8.06 15.40
CA ALA A 106 11.08 -7.90 16.60
C ALA A 106 11.92 -7.43 17.79
N LEU A 107 11.34 -6.56 18.62
CA LEU A 107 11.88 -6.31 19.94
C LEU A 107 11.73 -7.56 20.82
N ALA A 108 12.69 -7.75 21.71
CA ALA A 108 12.63 -8.79 22.72
C ALA A 108 11.42 -8.57 23.65
N TRP A 109 10.78 -9.67 24.06
CA TRP A 109 9.58 -9.66 24.89
C TRP A 109 9.68 -8.76 26.15
N PRO A 110 10.79 -8.71 26.91
CA PRO A 110 10.87 -7.83 28.08
C PRO A 110 10.62 -6.35 27.77
N ALA A 111 11.10 -5.85 26.63
CA ALA A 111 10.87 -4.45 26.23
C ALA A 111 9.39 -4.20 25.88
N ILE A 112 8.77 -5.15 25.19
CA ILE A 112 7.34 -5.10 24.83
C ILE A 112 6.46 -5.21 26.07
N LYS A 113 6.79 -6.10 27.01
CA LYS A 113 6.05 -6.28 28.25
C LYS A 113 6.06 -5.00 29.09
N THR A 114 7.23 -4.34 29.23
CA THR A 114 7.32 -3.05 29.91
C THR A 114 6.43 -2.01 29.23
N HIS A 115 6.46 -1.95 27.89
CA HIS A 115 5.64 -1.00 27.16
C HIS A 115 4.13 -1.28 27.31
N LEU A 116 3.72 -2.55 27.27
CA LEU A 116 2.34 -2.96 27.54
C LEU A 116 1.90 -2.59 28.96
N GLN A 117 2.79 -2.76 29.95
CA GLN A 117 2.50 -2.40 31.35
C GLN A 117 2.23 -0.90 31.51
N GLU A 118 2.99 -0.05 30.81
CA GLU A 118 2.78 1.40 30.78
C GLU A 118 1.46 1.78 30.13
N GLN A 119 1.02 1.04 29.10
CA GLN A 119 -0.18 1.35 28.31
C GLN A 119 -1.46 0.78 28.93
N LEU A 120 -1.43 -0.43 29.49
CA LEU A 120 -2.61 -1.16 29.96
C LEU A 120 -2.72 -1.23 31.49
N GLY A 121 -1.65 -0.94 32.23
CA GLY A 121 -1.67 -1.01 33.69
C GLY A 121 -2.06 -2.40 34.19
N SER A 122 -2.97 -2.46 35.18
CA SER A 122 -3.44 -3.73 35.77
C SER A 122 -4.20 -4.63 34.79
N LYS A 123 -4.77 -4.07 33.71
CA LYS A 123 -5.52 -4.85 32.71
C LYS A 123 -4.63 -5.86 31.99
N LEU A 124 -3.32 -5.63 31.94
CA LEU A 124 -2.38 -6.59 31.37
C LEU A 124 -2.46 -7.97 32.06
N ASP A 125 -2.76 -7.98 33.36
CA ASP A 125 -2.87 -9.22 34.15
C ASP A 125 -4.11 -10.04 33.78
N GLU A 126 -5.05 -9.49 33.02
CA GLU A 126 -6.24 -10.18 32.51
C GLU A 126 -5.97 -10.94 31.20
N LEU A 127 -4.78 -10.77 30.63
CA LEU A 127 -4.37 -11.38 29.36
C LEU A 127 -3.29 -12.44 29.56
N THR A 128 -3.37 -13.51 28.79
CA THR A 128 -2.26 -14.44 28.54
C THR A 128 -1.72 -14.12 27.15
N ILE A 129 -0.46 -13.66 27.04
CA ILE A 129 0.10 -13.15 25.79
C ILE A 129 1.23 -14.05 25.31
N ASP A 130 1.20 -14.43 24.04
CA ASP A 130 2.28 -15.17 23.38
C ASP A 130 3.50 -14.26 23.26
N HIS A 131 4.64 -14.68 23.83
CA HIS A 131 5.87 -13.88 23.83
C HIS A 131 6.50 -13.73 22.42
N GLU A 132 6.18 -14.66 21.52
CA GLU A 132 6.59 -14.60 20.13
C GLU A 132 5.56 -13.79 19.34
N PRO A 133 5.95 -12.69 18.67
CA PRO A 133 5.03 -11.98 17.81
C PRO A 133 4.60 -12.85 16.63
N ILE A 134 3.32 -12.76 16.26
CA ILE A 134 2.78 -13.41 15.06
C ILE A 134 3.03 -12.59 13.79
N GLY A 135 3.39 -11.31 13.94
CA GLY A 135 3.75 -10.42 12.84
C GLY A 135 4.58 -9.24 13.30
N THR A 136 5.44 -8.74 12.43
CA THR A 136 6.18 -7.49 12.61
C THR A 136 5.89 -6.54 11.47
N ALA A 137 5.73 -5.28 11.80
CA ALA A 137 5.60 -4.18 10.87
C ALA A 137 6.73 -3.17 11.14
N SER A 138 6.85 -2.15 10.30
CA SER A 138 7.91 -1.14 10.43
C SER A 138 7.79 -0.31 11.72
N LEU A 139 6.58 -0.06 12.22
CA LEU A 139 6.34 0.77 13.41
C LEU A 139 5.81 -0.01 14.63
N ALA A 140 5.49 -1.29 14.45
CA ALA A 140 4.79 -2.07 15.45
C ALA A 140 5.13 -3.56 15.35
N GLN A 141 4.81 -4.31 16.41
CA GLN A 141 4.73 -5.77 16.33
C GLN A 141 3.41 -6.26 16.91
N VAL A 142 3.01 -7.44 16.44
CA VAL A 142 1.68 -7.99 16.66
C VAL A 142 1.81 -9.27 17.49
N HIS A 143 1.12 -9.32 18.62
CA HIS A 143 1.11 -10.48 19.51
C HIS A 143 -0.28 -11.07 19.60
N ARG A 144 -0.35 -12.40 19.66
CA ARG A 144 -1.58 -13.10 20.03
C ARG A 144 -1.74 -13.08 21.55
N ALA A 145 -2.97 -12.89 21.99
CA ALA A 145 -3.34 -12.91 23.39
C ALA A 145 -4.64 -13.71 23.59
N THR A 146 -4.89 -14.11 24.82
CA THR A 146 -6.15 -14.73 25.25
C THR A 146 -6.63 -14.02 26.48
N ARG A 147 -7.89 -13.57 26.48
CA ARG A 147 -8.52 -12.99 27.66
C ARG A 147 -8.86 -14.08 28.67
N LYS A 148 -8.44 -13.91 29.92
CA LYS A 148 -8.56 -14.95 30.96
C LYS A 148 -9.98 -15.19 31.43
N SER A 149 -10.86 -14.18 31.35
CA SER A 149 -12.22 -14.27 31.88
C SER A 149 -13.13 -15.21 31.07
N ASP A 150 -12.94 -15.27 29.75
CA ASP A 150 -13.83 -16.02 28.84
C ASP A 150 -13.10 -16.83 27.76
N GLY A 151 -11.76 -16.72 27.68
CA GLY A 151 -10.96 -17.41 26.68
C GLY A 151 -11.00 -16.75 25.30
N LEU A 152 -11.52 -15.52 25.17
CA LEU A 152 -11.56 -14.83 23.88
C LEU A 152 -10.14 -14.64 23.32
N GLU A 153 -9.93 -15.08 22.08
CA GLU A 153 -8.66 -14.91 21.37
C GLU A 153 -8.54 -13.50 20.80
N LEU A 154 -7.41 -12.85 21.07
CA LEU A 154 -7.17 -11.45 20.76
C LEU A 154 -5.84 -11.27 20.03
N VAL A 155 -5.72 -10.12 19.38
CA VAL A 155 -4.49 -9.59 18.81
C VAL A 155 -4.18 -8.26 19.47
N LEU A 156 -2.92 -8.08 19.86
CA LEU A 156 -2.36 -6.81 20.33
C LEU A 156 -1.38 -6.30 19.28
N LYS A 157 -1.75 -5.24 18.56
CA LYS A 157 -0.84 -4.47 17.69
C LYS A 157 -0.19 -3.40 18.57
N ILE A 158 1.11 -3.52 18.79
CA ILE A 158 1.86 -2.75 19.79
C ILE A 158 2.88 -1.87 19.07
N GLN A 159 2.76 -0.56 19.19
CA GLN A 159 3.76 0.35 18.63
C GLN A 159 5.10 0.15 19.31
N TYR A 160 6.17 0.33 18.55
CA TYR A 160 7.50 0.37 19.14
C TYR A 160 7.66 1.59 20.06
N PRO A 161 8.26 1.43 21.25
CA PRO A 161 8.48 2.54 22.18
C PRO A 161 9.25 3.69 21.52
N GLY A 162 8.73 4.91 21.65
CA GLY A 162 9.37 6.13 21.16
C GLY A 162 9.23 6.41 19.66
N VAL A 163 8.56 5.54 18.89
CA VAL A 163 8.43 5.74 17.43
C VAL A 163 7.53 6.92 17.10
N ALA A 164 6.36 7.03 17.74
CA ALA A 164 5.43 8.15 17.51
C ALA A 164 6.09 9.50 17.84
N GLU A 165 6.83 9.57 18.95
CA GLU A 165 7.55 10.78 19.37
C GLU A 165 8.71 11.15 18.43
N ALA A 166 9.30 10.16 17.75
CA ALA A 166 10.45 10.37 16.89
C ALA A 166 10.08 10.86 15.48
N ILE A 167 8.82 10.74 15.04
CA ILE A 167 8.38 11.02 13.67
C ILE A 167 8.89 12.36 13.15
N ASP A 168 8.62 13.46 13.86
CA ASP A 168 9.01 14.79 13.36
C ASP A 168 10.53 14.95 13.30
N SER A 169 11.24 14.39 14.28
CA SER A 169 12.70 14.45 14.32
C SER A 169 13.34 13.62 13.20
N ASP A 170 12.77 12.44 12.89
CA ASP A 170 13.21 11.56 11.83
C ASP A 170 12.88 12.13 10.44
N MET A 171 11.69 12.72 10.29
CA MET A 171 11.29 13.45 9.09
C MET A 171 12.24 14.62 8.83
N ASN A 172 12.54 15.45 9.84
CA ASN A 172 13.48 16.55 9.66
C ASN A 172 14.89 16.08 9.32
N LEU A 173 15.32 14.95 9.91
CA LEU A 173 16.61 14.34 9.61
C LEU A 173 16.67 13.84 8.16
N PHE A 174 15.61 13.20 7.68
CA PHE A 174 15.48 12.74 6.30
C PHE A 174 15.42 13.92 5.31
N ARG A 175 14.66 14.97 5.63
CA ARG A 175 14.59 16.21 4.85
C ARG A 175 15.99 16.82 4.70
N ASN A 176 16.74 16.95 5.80
CA ASN A 176 18.09 17.50 5.78
C ASN A 176 19.06 16.65 4.95
N MET A 177 18.95 15.32 5.04
CA MET A 177 19.74 14.39 4.23
C MET A 177 19.51 14.65 2.72
N LEU A 178 18.26 14.72 2.28
CA LEU A 178 17.92 14.99 0.87
C LEU A 178 18.42 16.36 0.39
N LYS A 179 18.38 17.39 1.27
CA LYS A 179 18.91 18.73 0.98
C LYS A 179 20.43 18.71 0.81
N LEU A 180 21.15 18.02 1.71
CA LEU A 180 22.61 17.96 1.71
C LEU A 180 23.17 17.20 0.51
N THR A 181 22.48 16.15 0.07
CA THR A 181 22.87 15.39 -1.13
C THR A 181 22.49 16.08 -2.44
N ARG A 182 21.76 17.22 -2.38
CA ARG A 182 21.17 17.94 -3.52
C ARG A 182 20.40 17.01 -4.48
N MET A 183 19.84 15.95 -3.94
CA MET A 183 19.15 14.91 -4.70
C MET A 183 17.74 15.34 -5.13
N VAL A 184 17.19 16.38 -4.52
CA VAL A 184 15.81 16.81 -4.76
C VAL A 184 15.71 18.33 -4.93
N PRO A 185 14.94 18.82 -5.93
CA PRO A 185 14.68 20.25 -6.10
C PRO A 185 14.04 20.87 -4.85
N GLN A 186 14.52 22.06 -4.47
CA GLN A 186 14.03 22.81 -3.31
C GLN A 186 12.86 23.69 -3.72
N THR A 187 11.73 23.08 -4.07
CA THR A 187 10.53 23.79 -4.52
C THR A 187 9.43 23.77 -3.46
N ARG A 188 8.45 24.68 -3.59
CA ARG A 188 7.31 24.75 -2.67
C ARG A 188 6.45 23.48 -2.74
N GLU A 189 6.35 22.91 -3.93
CA GLU A 189 5.60 21.69 -4.22
C GLU A 189 6.25 20.49 -3.51
N PHE A 190 7.58 20.42 -3.47
CA PHE A 190 8.30 19.40 -2.70
C PHE A 190 8.06 19.55 -1.19
N ASP A 191 8.03 20.79 -0.68
CA ASP A 191 7.76 21.04 0.73
C ASP A 191 6.35 20.59 1.12
N GLN A 192 5.34 20.92 0.31
CA GLN A 192 3.95 20.47 0.48
C GLN A 192 3.86 18.96 0.47
N TRP A 193 4.44 18.31 -0.54
CA TRP A 193 4.47 16.85 -0.63
C TRP A 193 5.10 16.18 0.60
N PHE A 194 6.24 16.71 1.06
CA PHE A 194 6.93 16.15 2.22
C PHE A 194 6.11 16.32 3.50
N ASP A 195 5.36 17.41 3.61
CA ASP A 195 4.44 17.64 4.73
C ASP A 195 3.25 16.66 4.68
N GLU A 196 2.75 16.30 3.50
CA GLU A 196 1.76 15.21 3.35
C GLU A 196 2.31 13.86 3.83
N VAL A 197 3.56 13.52 3.48
CA VAL A 197 4.22 12.32 4.00
C VAL A 197 4.30 12.35 5.52
N ARG A 198 4.57 13.53 6.11
CA ARG A 198 4.61 13.70 7.57
C ARG A 198 3.24 13.43 8.20
N GLU A 199 2.17 14.00 7.64
CA GLU A 199 0.82 13.75 8.12
C GLU A 199 0.43 12.28 8.05
N MET A 200 0.80 11.60 6.95
CA MET A 200 0.52 10.17 6.82
C MET A 200 1.28 9.32 7.85
N MET A 201 2.52 9.68 8.18
CA MET A 201 3.28 9.03 9.25
C MET A 201 2.61 9.20 10.62
N HIS A 202 2.07 10.39 10.91
CA HIS A 202 1.32 10.63 12.15
C HIS A 202 0.01 9.84 12.21
N ARG A 203 -0.70 9.71 11.08
CA ARG A 203 -1.91 8.86 10.99
C ARG A 203 -1.60 7.39 11.24
N GLU A 204 -0.48 6.89 10.72
CA GLU A 204 -0.06 5.48 10.89
C GLU A 204 0.15 5.08 12.36
N VAL A 205 0.54 6.04 13.23
CA VAL A 205 0.69 5.81 14.67
C VAL A 205 -0.53 6.23 15.50
N ASP A 206 -1.60 6.69 14.86
CA ASP A 206 -2.86 7.00 15.53
C ASP A 206 -3.82 5.81 15.49
N TYR A 207 -3.69 4.94 16.48
CA TYR A 207 -4.56 3.78 16.63
C TYR A 207 -6.00 4.12 17.00
N GLY A 208 -6.29 5.36 17.43
CA GLY A 208 -7.66 5.82 17.62
C GLY A 208 -8.40 5.92 16.29
N ILE A 209 -7.74 6.48 15.27
CA ILE A 209 -8.28 6.57 13.91
C ILE A 209 -8.47 5.18 13.31
N GLU A 210 -7.49 4.28 13.45
CA GLU A 210 -7.58 2.90 12.97
C GLU A 210 -8.75 2.17 13.64
N ALA A 211 -8.84 2.21 14.99
CA ALA A 211 -9.93 1.59 15.73
C ALA A 211 -11.31 2.13 15.32
N ALA A 212 -11.45 3.46 15.15
CA ALA A 212 -12.69 4.07 14.72
C ALA A 212 -13.08 3.61 13.32
N THR A 213 -12.11 3.44 12.41
CA THR A 213 -12.35 3.05 11.03
C THR A 213 -12.68 1.56 10.92
N THR A 214 -11.96 0.70 11.64
CA THR A 214 -12.29 -0.72 11.74
C THR A 214 -13.73 -0.92 12.21
N ARG A 215 -14.19 -0.19 13.23
CA ARG A 215 -15.60 -0.25 13.67
C ARG A 215 -16.59 0.18 12.59
N ARG A 216 -16.29 1.25 11.85
CA ARG A 216 -17.15 1.70 10.74
C ARG A 216 -17.28 0.63 9.67
N PHE A 217 -16.18 0.01 9.24
CA PHE A 217 -16.20 -1.05 8.23
C PHE A 217 -16.84 -2.34 8.76
N ALA A 218 -16.60 -2.70 10.03
CA ALA A 218 -17.29 -3.81 10.68
C ALA A 218 -18.82 -3.61 10.66
N ALA A 219 -19.30 -2.39 10.94
CA ALA A 219 -20.72 -2.07 10.87
C ALA A 219 -21.28 -2.15 9.44
N ARG A 220 -20.54 -1.65 8.44
CA ARG A 220 -20.93 -1.71 7.01
C ARG A 220 -21.03 -3.14 6.47
N LEU A 221 -20.20 -4.04 6.99
CA LEU A 221 -20.06 -5.42 6.51
C LEU A 221 -20.72 -6.46 7.42
N LYS A 222 -21.37 -6.04 8.51
CA LYS A 222 -21.92 -6.91 9.55
C LYS A 222 -22.84 -8.01 9.01
N ASP A 223 -23.69 -7.66 8.06
CA ASP A 223 -24.71 -8.56 7.50
C ASP A 223 -24.24 -9.26 6.22
N ASP A 224 -23.01 -9.02 5.77
CA ASP A 224 -22.45 -9.64 4.58
C ASP A 224 -21.71 -10.93 4.96
N PRO A 225 -22.20 -12.11 4.56
CA PRO A 225 -21.62 -13.38 5.00
C PRO A 225 -20.25 -13.65 4.39
N ARG A 226 -19.78 -12.84 3.42
CA ARG A 226 -18.51 -13.03 2.71
C ARG A 226 -17.33 -12.38 3.40
N TYR A 227 -17.56 -11.44 4.32
CA TYR A 227 -16.48 -10.67 4.95
C TYR A 227 -16.45 -10.89 6.46
N ILE A 228 -15.25 -10.74 7.02
CA ILE A 228 -15.00 -10.66 8.46
C ILE A 228 -14.14 -9.43 8.69
N VAL A 229 -14.56 -8.58 9.63
CA VAL A 229 -13.76 -7.49 10.16
C VAL A 229 -13.51 -7.78 11.64
N PRO A 230 -12.25 -7.78 12.13
CA PRO A 230 -11.97 -7.98 13.55
C PRO A 230 -12.70 -6.95 14.41
N GLU A 231 -13.23 -7.40 15.55
CA GLU A 231 -13.91 -6.50 16.49
C GLU A 231 -12.87 -5.83 17.39
N ILE A 232 -12.98 -4.51 17.57
CA ILE A 232 -12.11 -3.77 18.48
C ILE A 232 -12.50 -4.05 19.92
N VAL A 233 -11.54 -4.43 20.75
CA VAL A 233 -11.74 -4.68 22.19
C VAL A 233 -11.21 -3.49 22.98
N ASP A 234 -12.09 -2.50 23.17
CA ASP A 234 -11.81 -1.21 23.80
C ASP A 234 -11.10 -1.31 25.15
N GLU A 235 -11.47 -2.33 25.94
CA GLU A 235 -10.89 -2.58 27.25
C GLU A 235 -9.37 -2.66 27.23
N PHE A 236 -8.79 -3.25 26.18
CA PHE A 236 -7.34 -3.45 26.02
C PHE A 236 -6.74 -2.53 24.94
N CYS A 237 -7.46 -1.49 24.54
CA CYS A 237 -6.94 -0.43 23.68
C CYS A 237 -6.32 0.70 24.51
N ALA A 238 -5.24 1.28 24.00
CA ALA A 238 -4.56 2.44 24.56
C ALA A 238 -3.94 3.27 23.43
N LYS A 239 -3.32 4.40 23.76
CA LYS A 239 -2.72 5.30 22.75
C LYS A 239 -1.74 4.60 21.81
N LYS A 240 -0.98 3.61 22.32
CA LYS A 240 0.05 2.87 21.56
C LYS A 240 -0.22 1.38 21.40
N VAL A 241 -1.42 0.92 21.78
CA VAL A 241 -1.83 -0.48 21.73
C VAL A 241 -3.23 -0.56 21.14
N LEU A 242 -3.37 -1.24 20.01
CA LEU A 242 -4.66 -1.57 19.41
C LEU A 242 -4.97 -3.04 19.69
N CYS A 243 -6.10 -3.30 20.34
CA CYS A 243 -6.57 -4.65 20.60
C CYS A 243 -7.81 -4.97 19.76
N MET A 244 -7.78 -6.12 19.09
CA MET A 244 -8.90 -6.62 18.29
C MET A 244 -9.04 -8.14 18.43
N THR A 245 -10.16 -8.71 17.98
CA THR A 245 -10.34 -10.17 17.94
C THR A 245 -9.31 -10.85 17.04
N PHE A 246 -8.85 -12.03 17.45
CA PHE A 246 -7.98 -12.84 16.60
C PHE A 246 -8.80 -13.58 15.56
N GLU A 247 -8.58 -13.23 14.29
CA GLU A 247 -9.25 -13.90 13.18
C GLU A 247 -8.35 -14.96 12.54
N ARG A 248 -8.81 -16.21 12.58
CA ARG A 248 -8.18 -17.33 11.88
C ARG A 248 -8.43 -17.24 10.37
N GLY A 249 -7.38 -17.49 9.58
CA GLY A 249 -7.46 -17.60 8.13
C GLY A 249 -6.12 -17.98 7.51
N VAL A 250 -6.13 -18.31 6.22
CA VAL A 250 -4.93 -18.56 5.41
C VAL A 250 -4.59 -17.33 4.57
N PRO A 251 -3.30 -17.03 4.33
CA PRO A 251 -2.90 -15.98 3.40
C PRO A 251 -3.41 -16.25 1.98
N VAL A 252 -3.74 -15.19 1.24
CA VAL A 252 -4.25 -15.28 -0.15
C VAL A 252 -3.27 -15.96 -1.10
N ASN A 253 -1.96 -15.79 -0.86
CA ASN A 253 -0.90 -16.43 -1.65
C ASN A 253 -0.55 -17.85 -1.18
N SER A 254 -1.31 -18.42 -0.22
CA SER A 254 -1.09 -19.78 0.25
C SER A 254 -1.40 -20.80 -0.86
N PRO A 255 -0.59 -21.87 -1.03
CA PRO A 255 -0.88 -22.94 -1.97
C PRO A 255 -2.25 -23.59 -1.76
N VAL A 256 -2.79 -23.55 -0.53
CA VAL A 256 -4.13 -24.05 -0.20
C VAL A 256 -5.20 -23.36 -1.03
N MET A 257 -5.03 -22.08 -1.38
CA MET A 257 -5.97 -21.33 -2.20
C MET A 257 -6.14 -21.95 -3.59
N LEU A 258 -5.07 -22.52 -4.16
CA LEU A 258 -5.10 -23.18 -5.46
C LEU A 258 -5.67 -24.60 -5.40
N SER A 259 -5.75 -25.21 -4.22
CA SER A 259 -6.42 -26.51 -4.04
C SER A 259 -7.94 -26.39 -3.89
N LEU A 260 -8.47 -25.18 -3.74
CA LEU A 260 -9.91 -24.97 -3.66
C LEU A 260 -10.57 -25.24 -5.03
N PRO A 261 -11.79 -25.80 -5.06
CA PRO A 261 -12.60 -25.86 -6.27
C PRO A 261 -12.68 -24.50 -6.96
N GLN A 262 -12.63 -24.48 -8.30
CA GLN A 262 -12.63 -23.26 -9.10
C GLN A 262 -13.74 -22.28 -8.68
N GLU A 263 -14.94 -22.79 -8.41
CA GLU A 263 -16.09 -21.97 -8.05
C GLU A 263 -15.91 -21.22 -6.71
N ARG A 264 -15.22 -21.82 -5.74
CA ARG A 264 -14.88 -21.15 -4.48
C ARG A 264 -13.85 -20.05 -4.71
N ARG A 265 -12.84 -20.30 -5.56
CA ARG A 265 -11.86 -19.29 -5.99
C ARG A 265 -12.54 -18.12 -6.71
N ASN A 266 -13.52 -18.41 -7.58
CA ASN A 266 -14.31 -17.40 -8.28
C ASN A 266 -15.06 -16.48 -7.31
N LYS A 267 -15.81 -17.06 -6.37
CA LYS A 267 -16.56 -16.30 -5.35
C LYS A 267 -15.67 -15.40 -4.50
N LEU A 268 -14.50 -15.91 -4.08
CA LEU A 268 -13.51 -15.12 -3.36
C LEU A 268 -12.93 -13.99 -4.23
N GLY A 269 -12.65 -14.29 -5.50
CA GLY A 269 -12.20 -13.29 -6.47
C GLY A 269 -13.22 -12.16 -6.65
N GLU A 270 -14.48 -12.50 -6.85
CA GLU A 270 -15.58 -11.53 -6.97
C GLU A 270 -15.70 -10.68 -5.70
N ALA A 271 -15.73 -11.31 -4.51
CA ALA A 271 -15.78 -10.58 -3.25
C ALA A 271 -14.58 -9.63 -3.05
N SER A 272 -13.39 -9.99 -3.54
CA SER A 272 -12.19 -9.14 -3.43
C SER A 272 -12.28 -7.87 -4.28
N LEU A 273 -12.93 -7.93 -5.44
CA LEU A 273 -13.16 -6.74 -6.27
C LEU A 273 -14.36 -5.95 -5.76
N GLU A 274 -15.43 -6.63 -5.33
CA GLU A 274 -16.65 -5.98 -4.90
C GLU A 274 -16.40 -5.03 -3.73
N ILE A 275 -15.55 -5.40 -2.77
CA ILE A 275 -15.21 -4.49 -1.67
C ILE A 275 -14.55 -3.20 -2.17
N ALA A 276 -13.67 -3.27 -3.18
CA ALA A 276 -13.03 -2.09 -3.77
C ALA A 276 -14.05 -1.20 -4.53
N VAL A 277 -15.02 -1.82 -5.19
CA VAL A 277 -16.11 -1.14 -5.89
C VAL A 277 -17.02 -0.43 -4.89
N ARG A 278 -17.43 -1.10 -3.80
CA ARG A 278 -18.27 -0.52 -2.74
C ARG A 278 -17.57 0.61 -1.99
N GLU A 279 -16.29 0.43 -1.65
CA GLU A 279 -15.43 1.47 -1.08
C GLU A 279 -15.44 2.75 -1.91
N LEU A 280 -15.35 2.62 -3.24
CA LEU A 280 -15.34 3.78 -4.14
C LEU A 280 -16.74 4.36 -4.37
N PHE A 281 -17.70 3.54 -4.80
CA PHE A 281 -18.96 4.03 -5.36
C PHE A 281 -20.12 4.09 -4.37
N GLU A 282 -20.10 3.27 -3.32
CA GLU A 282 -21.13 3.30 -2.27
C GLU A 282 -20.72 4.17 -1.09
N TRP A 283 -19.46 4.09 -0.65
CA TRP A 283 -19.02 4.72 0.59
C TRP A 283 -18.18 5.99 0.39
N GLY A 284 -17.57 6.16 -0.78
CA GLY A 284 -16.63 7.25 -1.04
C GLY A 284 -15.40 7.23 -0.11
N GLU A 285 -15.10 6.07 0.47
CA GLU A 285 -14.06 5.87 1.48
C GLU A 285 -13.38 4.53 1.25
N MET A 286 -12.09 4.56 0.93
CA MET A 286 -11.32 3.40 0.45
C MET A 286 -10.09 3.13 1.29
N GLN A 287 -9.82 1.84 1.52
CA GLN A 287 -8.55 1.38 2.05
C GLN A 287 -7.51 1.42 0.93
N THR A 288 -6.51 2.28 1.08
CA THR A 288 -5.56 2.59 0.00
C THR A 288 -4.35 1.68 -0.07
N ASP A 289 -4.16 0.78 0.90
CA ASP A 289 -3.07 -0.20 0.89
C ASP A 289 -3.52 -1.51 0.20
N PRO A 290 -2.98 -1.84 -0.99
CA PRO A 290 -3.34 -3.06 -1.74
C PRO A 290 -2.62 -4.32 -1.23
N ASN A 291 -1.87 -4.26 -0.12
CA ASN A 291 -1.06 -5.38 0.35
C ASN A 291 -1.91 -6.61 0.72
N PHE A 292 -1.59 -7.76 0.11
CA PHE A 292 -2.21 -9.06 0.45
C PHE A 292 -2.06 -9.46 1.91
N GLY A 293 -1.06 -8.95 2.63
CA GLY A 293 -0.91 -9.16 4.07
C GLY A 293 -2.11 -8.67 4.88
N ASN A 294 -2.92 -7.76 4.32
CA ASN A 294 -4.12 -7.22 4.98
C ASN A 294 -5.37 -8.10 4.75
N TYR A 295 -5.24 -9.20 4.00
CA TYR A 295 -6.32 -10.12 3.67
C TYR A 295 -5.96 -11.54 4.10
N LEU A 296 -6.84 -12.17 4.88
CA LEU A 296 -6.83 -13.62 5.08
C LEU A 296 -8.11 -14.22 4.52
N VAL A 297 -8.08 -15.52 4.23
CA VAL A 297 -9.27 -16.28 3.88
C VAL A 297 -9.57 -17.27 4.99
N ARG A 298 -10.72 -17.12 5.65
CA ARG A 298 -11.26 -18.17 6.51
C ARG A 298 -11.97 -19.18 5.64
N LEU A 299 -11.39 -20.38 5.56
CA LEU A 299 -11.96 -21.45 4.76
C LEU A 299 -13.19 -22.05 5.46
N GLY A 300 -14.29 -22.10 4.71
CA GLY A 300 -15.45 -22.91 5.07
C GLY A 300 -15.31 -24.34 4.56
N ASN A 301 -16.35 -25.14 4.75
CA ASN A 301 -16.42 -26.48 4.18
C ASN A 301 -16.83 -26.48 2.70
N GLY A 302 -17.39 -25.37 2.21
CA GLY A 302 -17.82 -25.22 0.81
C GLY A 302 -19.24 -25.70 0.55
N ASP A 303 -19.95 -26.16 1.56
CA ASP A 303 -21.35 -26.60 1.51
C ASP A 303 -22.24 -25.59 2.26
N ASP A 304 -22.45 -25.79 3.56
CA ASP A 304 -23.23 -24.90 4.43
C ASP A 304 -22.41 -23.75 5.01
N VAL A 305 -21.07 -23.87 5.04
CA VAL A 305 -20.16 -22.83 5.51
C VAL A 305 -19.35 -22.29 4.34
N ASN A 306 -19.65 -21.05 3.97
CA ASN A 306 -18.93 -20.32 2.92
C ASN A 306 -17.55 -19.86 3.38
N ASP A 307 -16.64 -19.71 2.41
CA ASP A 307 -15.38 -19.00 2.63
C ASP A 307 -15.62 -17.52 2.90
N LYS A 308 -14.77 -16.93 3.74
CA LYS A 308 -14.85 -15.52 4.09
C LYS A 308 -13.51 -14.81 3.95
N ILE A 309 -13.53 -13.58 3.45
CA ILE A 309 -12.37 -12.70 3.41
C ILE A 309 -12.30 -11.94 4.74
N VAL A 310 -11.22 -12.13 5.47
CA VAL A 310 -10.90 -11.37 6.69
C VAL A 310 -10.11 -10.13 6.28
N LEU A 311 -10.61 -8.95 6.63
CA LEU A 311 -10.00 -7.65 6.37
C LEU A 311 -9.31 -7.17 7.65
N LEU A 312 -7.96 -7.12 7.66
CA LEU A 312 -7.18 -6.93 8.89
C LEU A 312 -6.76 -5.49 9.19
N ASP A 313 -6.58 -4.65 8.17
CA ASP A 313 -5.95 -3.33 8.35
C ASP A 313 -6.81 -2.21 7.75
N PHE A 314 -7.18 -1.24 8.57
CA PHE A 314 -7.91 -0.03 8.19
C PHE A 314 -7.16 1.25 8.58
N GLY A 315 -5.83 1.18 8.74
CA GLY A 315 -4.98 2.31 9.12
C GLY A 315 -4.79 3.33 7.99
N ALA A 316 -4.85 2.89 6.73
CA ALA A 316 -4.68 3.75 5.56
C ALA A 316 -5.99 3.90 4.78
N ILE A 317 -6.89 4.74 5.29
CA ILE A 317 -8.19 5.01 4.70
C ILE A 317 -8.25 6.44 4.17
N ARG A 318 -8.77 6.60 2.96
CA ARG A 318 -8.98 7.91 2.34
C ARG A 318 -10.43 8.09 1.93
N GLN A 319 -10.93 9.30 2.17
CA GLN A 319 -12.19 9.77 1.64
C GLN A 319 -11.94 10.51 0.34
N PHE A 320 -12.84 10.33 -0.61
CA PHE A 320 -12.82 10.99 -1.90
C PHE A 320 -13.98 12.00 -1.97
N ASP A 321 -13.72 13.15 -2.58
CA ASP A 321 -14.77 14.14 -2.80
C ASP A 321 -15.73 13.72 -3.93
N GLU A 322 -16.94 14.30 -3.93
CA GLU A 322 -17.98 13.95 -4.90
C GLU A 322 -17.60 14.27 -6.36
N ASN A 323 -16.74 15.27 -6.61
CA ASN A 323 -16.30 15.57 -7.97
C ASN A 323 -15.43 14.42 -8.50
N LEU A 324 -14.46 13.97 -7.70
CA LEU A 324 -13.62 12.83 -8.04
C LEU A 324 -14.45 11.55 -8.22
N LEU A 325 -15.43 11.30 -7.34
CA LEU A 325 -16.32 10.14 -7.47
C LEU A 325 -17.16 10.19 -8.75
N THR A 326 -17.64 11.38 -9.13
CA THR A 326 -18.37 11.57 -10.39
C THR A 326 -17.49 11.26 -11.59
N VAL A 327 -16.25 11.76 -11.59
CA VAL A 327 -15.27 11.45 -12.63
C VAL A 327 -14.98 9.95 -12.69
N ALA A 328 -14.75 9.30 -11.55
CA ALA A 328 -14.52 7.87 -11.48
C ALA A 328 -15.70 7.05 -12.05
N ARG A 329 -16.95 7.43 -11.75
CA ARG A 329 -18.16 6.79 -12.33
C ARG A 329 -18.19 6.92 -13.85
N ASN A 330 -17.93 8.12 -14.37
CA ASN A 330 -17.91 8.35 -15.82
C ASN A 330 -16.82 7.53 -16.53
N LEU A 331 -15.63 7.40 -15.91
CA LEU A 331 -14.54 6.56 -16.44
C LEU A 331 -14.92 5.08 -16.44
N ILE A 332 -15.60 4.59 -15.39
CA ILE A 332 -16.11 3.21 -15.34
C ILE A 332 -17.20 2.98 -16.39
N HIS A 333 -18.13 3.93 -16.58
CA HIS A 333 -19.14 3.85 -17.63
C HIS A 333 -18.51 3.73 -19.02
N ALA A 334 -17.54 4.61 -19.32
CA ALA A 334 -16.80 4.56 -20.58
C ALA A 334 -16.03 3.25 -20.76
N GLY A 335 -15.43 2.72 -19.69
CA GLY A 335 -14.77 1.42 -19.67
C GLY A 335 -15.73 0.24 -19.89
N TYR A 336 -16.92 0.29 -19.28
CA TYR A 336 -17.98 -0.69 -19.47
C TYR A 336 -18.48 -0.75 -20.92
N ASN A 337 -18.63 0.42 -21.56
CA ASN A 337 -18.97 0.53 -22.98
C ASN A 337 -17.77 0.26 -23.91
N HIS A 338 -16.56 0.24 -23.35
CA HIS A 338 -15.29 0.22 -24.08
C HIS A 338 -15.20 1.31 -25.15
N ASN A 339 -15.62 2.53 -24.79
CA ASN A 339 -15.71 3.67 -25.71
C ASN A 339 -14.62 4.71 -25.41
N LYS A 340 -13.67 4.87 -26.33
CA LYS A 340 -12.55 5.80 -26.19
C LYS A 340 -12.97 7.27 -26.13
N ASP A 341 -13.97 7.66 -26.91
CA ASP A 341 -14.44 9.05 -26.93
C ASP A 341 -15.17 9.41 -25.62
N GLU A 342 -15.96 8.48 -25.09
CA GLU A 342 -16.57 8.62 -23.76
C GLU A 342 -15.49 8.69 -22.67
N MET A 343 -14.44 7.88 -22.78
CA MET A 343 -13.32 7.86 -21.83
C MET A 343 -12.59 9.20 -21.81
N VAL A 344 -12.32 9.80 -22.98
CA VAL A 344 -11.71 11.14 -23.09
C VAL A 344 -12.63 12.21 -22.51
N LYS A 345 -13.94 12.17 -22.80
CA LYS A 345 -14.91 13.13 -22.25
C LYS A 345 -15.04 13.03 -20.73
N ALA A 346 -14.92 11.83 -20.18
CA ALA A 346 -14.94 11.59 -18.74
C ALA A 346 -13.72 12.20 -18.02
N MET A 347 -12.62 12.49 -18.72
CA MET A 347 -11.45 13.21 -18.18
C MET A 347 -11.69 14.72 -18.15
N THR A 348 -12.68 15.16 -17.38
CA THR A 348 -13.02 16.56 -17.14
C THR A 348 -13.57 16.76 -15.74
N GLY A 349 -13.49 17.97 -15.18
CA GLY A 349 -14.09 18.31 -13.88
C GLY A 349 -13.22 17.96 -12.68
N TYR A 350 -11.94 17.73 -12.91
CA TYR A 350 -10.92 17.57 -11.87
C TYR A 350 -9.64 18.26 -12.32
N GLU A 351 -8.99 19.03 -11.43
CA GLU A 351 -7.88 19.95 -11.77
C GLU A 351 -6.82 19.30 -12.65
N PHE A 352 -6.44 18.06 -12.35
CA PHE A 352 -5.48 17.32 -13.16
C PHE A 352 -5.93 17.01 -14.59
N PHE A 353 -7.18 16.59 -14.76
CA PHE A 353 -7.72 16.31 -16.09
C PHE A 353 -7.98 17.58 -16.87
N ASP A 354 -8.36 18.66 -16.19
CA ASP A 354 -8.58 19.97 -16.80
C ASP A 354 -7.25 20.64 -17.20
N ALA A 355 -6.18 20.41 -16.44
CA ALA A 355 -4.83 20.86 -16.76
C ALA A 355 -4.11 19.97 -17.79
N MET A 356 -4.63 18.78 -18.08
CA MET A 356 -4.03 17.84 -19.03
C MET A 356 -4.25 18.33 -20.47
N PRO A 357 -3.18 18.46 -21.30
CA PRO A 357 -3.33 18.78 -22.71
C PRO A 357 -4.24 17.79 -23.45
N GLU A 358 -5.14 18.31 -24.29
CA GLU A 358 -6.08 17.50 -25.08
C GLU A 358 -5.39 16.45 -25.96
N SER A 359 -4.15 16.72 -26.41
CA SER A 359 -3.35 15.76 -27.18
C SER A 359 -2.93 14.51 -26.38
N ILE A 360 -2.97 14.56 -25.04
CA ILE A 360 -2.53 13.47 -24.16
C ILE A 360 -3.69 12.58 -23.72
N LYS A 361 -4.90 13.14 -23.58
CA LYS A 361 -6.09 12.41 -23.14
C LYS A 361 -6.34 11.12 -23.92
N PRO A 362 -6.16 11.04 -25.25
CA PRO A 362 -6.32 9.78 -25.99
C PRO A 362 -5.38 8.66 -25.54
N GLY A 363 -4.12 8.98 -25.20
CA GLY A 363 -3.16 7.97 -24.71
C GLY A 363 -3.47 7.51 -23.30
N MET A 364 -3.91 8.42 -22.42
CA MET A 364 -4.45 8.04 -21.11
C MET A 364 -5.70 7.16 -21.26
N ALA A 365 -6.57 7.45 -22.23
CA ALA A 365 -7.78 6.68 -22.46
C ALA A 365 -7.46 5.24 -22.86
N ASP A 366 -6.40 5.02 -23.64
CA ASP A 366 -5.92 3.67 -23.97
C ASP A 366 -5.49 2.89 -22.71
N VAL A 367 -4.78 3.54 -21.78
CA VAL A 367 -4.39 2.92 -20.50
C VAL A 367 -5.62 2.55 -19.67
N LEU A 368 -6.59 3.46 -19.54
CA LEU A 368 -7.80 3.26 -18.74
C LEU A 368 -8.75 2.23 -19.36
N LEU A 369 -8.84 2.16 -20.69
CA LEU A 369 -9.61 1.13 -21.39
C LEU A 369 -9.04 -0.27 -21.16
N ILE A 370 -7.71 -0.41 -21.12
CA ILE A 370 -7.10 -1.68 -20.67
C ILE A 370 -7.44 -1.91 -19.19
N ALA A 371 -7.26 -0.93 -18.31
CA ALA A 371 -7.54 -1.08 -16.87
C ALA A 371 -8.98 -1.49 -16.55
N THR A 372 -9.93 -1.18 -17.44
CA THR A 372 -11.35 -1.51 -17.34
C THR A 372 -11.78 -2.64 -18.29
N GLU A 373 -10.84 -3.32 -18.95
CA GLU A 373 -11.11 -4.37 -19.95
C GLU A 373 -12.05 -5.46 -19.42
N ALA A 374 -11.85 -5.90 -18.18
CA ALA A 374 -12.68 -6.93 -17.54
C ALA A 374 -14.15 -6.48 -17.32
N PHE A 375 -14.43 -5.18 -17.35
CA PHE A 375 -15.79 -4.62 -17.23
C PHE A 375 -16.52 -4.57 -18.57
N SER A 376 -15.80 -4.72 -19.69
CA SER A 376 -16.33 -4.80 -21.05
C SER A 376 -16.68 -6.25 -21.45
N CYS A 377 -17.16 -6.47 -22.67
CA CYS A 377 -17.37 -7.82 -23.22
C CYS A 377 -16.89 -7.93 -24.67
N PRO A 378 -16.71 -9.13 -25.24
CA PRO A 378 -16.21 -9.28 -26.61
C PRO A 378 -17.10 -8.62 -27.67
N ALA A 379 -18.37 -8.35 -27.34
CA ALA A 379 -19.29 -7.68 -28.25
C ALA A 379 -19.02 -6.17 -28.40
N ASN A 380 -18.48 -5.50 -27.37
CA ASN A 380 -18.16 -4.08 -27.40
C ASN A 380 -16.65 -3.78 -27.29
N ASN A 381 -15.83 -4.77 -26.98
CA ASN A 381 -14.39 -4.69 -26.91
C ASN A 381 -13.73 -5.68 -27.88
N PRO A 382 -13.44 -5.25 -29.13
CA PRO A 382 -12.79 -6.09 -30.13
C PRO A 382 -11.30 -6.34 -29.82
N ASP A 383 -10.68 -5.52 -28.97
CA ASP A 383 -9.26 -5.61 -28.60
C ASP A 383 -9.01 -6.57 -27.44
N MET A 384 -10.07 -7.14 -26.86
CA MET A 384 -9.97 -8.10 -25.77
C MET A 384 -9.17 -9.34 -26.19
N PRO A 385 -8.15 -9.77 -25.41
CA PRO A 385 -7.32 -10.90 -25.81
C PRO A 385 -8.11 -12.20 -25.97
N ALA A 386 -7.80 -12.98 -27.01
CA ALA A 386 -8.55 -14.17 -27.36
C ALA A 386 -8.58 -15.22 -26.21
N GLY A 387 -9.78 -15.67 -25.88
CA GLY A 387 -10.04 -16.73 -24.90
C GLY A 387 -9.74 -16.36 -23.45
N VAL A 388 -9.65 -15.07 -23.10
CA VAL A 388 -9.67 -14.62 -21.70
C VAL A 388 -11.07 -14.61 -21.10
N MET A 389 -12.11 -14.84 -21.90
CA MET A 389 -13.47 -15.02 -21.43
C MET A 389 -13.92 -16.44 -21.73
N ASP A 390 -14.56 -17.09 -20.75
CA ASP A 390 -15.16 -18.41 -20.93
C ASP A 390 -16.60 -18.34 -21.45
N GLU A 391 -17.20 -19.51 -21.68
CA GLU A 391 -18.58 -19.64 -22.19
C GLU A 391 -19.66 -19.11 -21.24
N GLN A 392 -19.32 -18.78 -19.99
CA GLN A 392 -20.21 -18.21 -18.98
C GLN A 392 -19.94 -16.71 -18.75
N ASP A 393 -19.27 -16.04 -19.69
CA ASP A 393 -18.85 -14.64 -19.60
C ASP A 393 -17.97 -14.34 -18.37
N ARG A 394 -17.22 -15.34 -17.89
CA ARG A 394 -16.26 -15.13 -16.79
C ARG A 394 -14.89 -14.79 -17.35
N TYR A 395 -14.30 -13.73 -16.83
CA TYR A 395 -12.99 -13.25 -17.18
C TYR A 395 -11.90 -14.03 -16.44
N ASP A 396 -10.95 -14.60 -17.18
CA ASP A 396 -9.82 -15.38 -16.68
C ASP A 396 -8.63 -14.47 -16.37
N TRP A 397 -8.50 -14.13 -15.09
CA TRP A 397 -7.49 -13.20 -14.58
C TRP A 397 -6.06 -13.73 -14.74
N LYS A 398 -5.89 -15.05 -14.56
CA LYS A 398 -4.58 -15.70 -14.68
C LYS A 398 -4.11 -15.69 -16.13
N LYS A 399 -5.00 -15.98 -17.08
CA LYS A 399 -4.66 -15.96 -18.50
C LYS A 399 -4.41 -14.55 -19.01
N SER A 400 -5.23 -13.59 -18.57
CA SER A 400 -5.15 -12.20 -19.01
C SER A 400 -3.90 -11.47 -18.51
N GLN A 401 -3.45 -11.75 -17.27
CA GLN A 401 -2.39 -11.00 -16.60
C GLN A 401 -2.69 -9.48 -16.59
N LEU A 402 -3.96 -9.10 -16.41
CA LEU A 402 -4.43 -7.73 -16.63
C LEU A 402 -3.63 -6.69 -15.84
N HIS A 403 -3.38 -6.94 -14.56
CA HIS A 403 -2.58 -6.08 -13.70
C HIS A 403 -1.21 -5.74 -14.31
N SER A 404 -0.51 -6.74 -14.87
CA SER A 404 0.79 -6.57 -15.51
C SER A 404 0.69 -5.81 -16.83
N ARG A 405 -0.35 -6.10 -17.65
CA ARG A 405 -0.57 -5.38 -18.91
C ARG A 405 -0.89 -3.90 -18.69
N VAL A 406 -1.70 -3.57 -17.69
CA VAL A 406 -2.00 -2.19 -17.30
C VAL A 406 -0.71 -1.46 -16.90
N MET A 407 0.12 -2.07 -16.04
CA MET A 407 1.39 -1.48 -15.62
C MET A 407 2.35 -1.29 -16.80
N GLN A 408 2.41 -2.25 -17.73
CA GLN A 408 3.25 -2.16 -18.93
C GLN A 408 2.78 -1.03 -19.86
N GLN A 409 1.46 -0.93 -20.12
CA GLN A 409 0.90 0.13 -20.95
C GLN A 409 1.11 1.50 -20.32
N ALA A 410 0.89 1.61 -19.01
CA ALA A 410 1.15 2.84 -18.27
C ALA A 410 2.63 3.23 -18.38
N ALA A 411 3.57 2.30 -18.22
CA ALA A 411 5.00 2.55 -18.39
C ALA A 411 5.39 3.00 -19.80
N GLN A 412 4.83 2.38 -20.84
CA GLN A 412 5.04 2.80 -22.23
C GLN A 412 4.48 4.20 -22.50
N SER A 413 3.31 4.51 -21.93
CA SER A 413 2.68 5.82 -22.04
C SER A 413 3.50 6.90 -21.30
N MET A 414 4.07 6.55 -20.15
CA MET A 414 4.99 7.40 -19.38
C MET A 414 6.33 7.68 -20.09
N ALA A 415 6.80 6.75 -20.94
CA ALA A 415 8.01 6.95 -21.74
C ALA A 415 7.83 7.95 -22.89
N SER A 416 6.58 8.30 -23.23
CA SER A 416 6.27 9.37 -24.18
C SER A 416 6.40 10.75 -23.49
N ARG A 417 6.98 11.71 -24.20
CA ARG A 417 7.70 12.90 -23.68
C ARG A 417 6.87 13.94 -22.90
N TYR A 418 5.62 13.67 -22.52
CA TYR A 418 4.69 14.69 -22.02
C TYR A 418 3.76 14.28 -20.87
N PHE A 419 3.96 13.14 -20.20
CA PHE A 419 3.01 12.74 -19.16
C PHE A 419 3.27 13.42 -17.80
N SER A 420 2.33 14.26 -17.36
CA SER A 420 2.21 14.68 -15.96
C SER A 420 1.66 13.52 -15.14
N VAL A 421 2.27 13.25 -13.99
CA VAL A 421 1.90 12.08 -13.21
C VAL A 421 0.54 12.28 -12.52
N PRO A 422 -0.31 11.24 -12.38
CA PRO A 422 -1.68 11.41 -11.94
C PRO A 422 -1.78 11.93 -10.50
N PRO A 423 -2.92 12.52 -10.12
CA PRO A 423 -3.19 12.92 -8.74
C PRO A 423 -3.02 11.73 -7.82
N LYS A 424 -2.58 12.01 -6.59
CA LYS A 424 -2.40 11.00 -5.55
C LYS A 424 -3.67 10.15 -5.38
N GLU A 425 -4.85 10.76 -5.43
CA GLU A 425 -6.15 10.11 -5.32
C GLU A 425 -6.37 9.06 -6.41
N PHE A 426 -6.05 9.39 -7.67
CA PHE A 426 -6.14 8.44 -8.78
C PHE A 426 -5.13 7.30 -8.65
N MET A 427 -3.92 7.58 -8.18
CA MET A 427 -2.93 6.54 -7.91
C MET A 427 -3.42 5.55 -6.86
N PHE A 428 -4.09 6.03 -5.80
CA PHE A 428 -4.67 5.17 -4.77
C PHE A 428 -5.76 4.27 -5.30
N ILE A 429 -6.72 4.85 -6.04
CA ILE A 429 -7.80 4.09 -6.67
C ILE A 429 -7.18 3.02 -7.59
N SER A 430 -6.27 3.42 -8.47
CA SER A 430 -5.62 2.52 -9.42
C SER A 430 -4.88 1.38 -8.71
N ARG A 431 -4.14 1.66 -7.64
CA ARG A 431 -3.45 0.64 -6.83
C ARG A 431 -4.40 -0.33 -6.15
N LYS A 432 -5.53 0.14 -5.61
CA LYS A 432 -6.53 -0.74 -5.00
C LYS A 432 -7.12 -1.70 -6.02
N PHE A 433 -7.49 -1.23 -7.20
CA PHE A 433 -7.99 -2.08 -8.29
C PHE A 433 -6.91 -3.06 -8.80
N ILE A 434 -5.67 -2.60 -9.00
CA ILE A 434 -4.54 -3.47 -9.36
C ILE A 434 -4.31 -4.54 -8.28
N GLY A 435 -4.45 -4.20 -7.00
CA GLY A 435 -4.41 -5.15 -5.88
C GLY A 435 -5.47 -6.24 -6.01
N ALA A 436 -6.73 -5.85 -6.26
CA ALA A 436 -7.82 -6.80 -6.49
C ALA A 436 -7.61 -7.66 -7.74
N TYR A 437 -7.09 -7.10 -8.83
CA TYR A 437 -6.77 -7.84 -10.05
C TYR A 437 -5.67 -8.87 -9.79
N THR A 438 -4.67 -8.48 -9.01
CA THR A 438 -3.58 -9.36 -8.61
C THR A 438 -4.11 -10.46 -7.67
N PHE A 439 -5.05 -10.15 -6.75
CA PHE A 439 -5.74 -11.14 -5.91
C PHE A 439 -6.35 -12.23 -6.77
N MET A 440 -7.20 -11.84 -7.72
CA MET A 440 -7.89 -12.75 -8.63
C MET A 440 -6.92 -13.54 -9.52
N THR A 441 -5.81 -12.92 -9.93
CA THR A 441 -4.76 -13.59 -10.71
C THR A 441 -4.04 -14.66 -9.87
N VAL A 442 -3.69 -14.36 -8.62
CA VAL A 442 -2.94 -15.25 -7.72
C VAL A 442 -3.74 -16.50 -7.37
N ILE A 443 -5.04 -16.36 -7.14
CA ILE A 443 -5.91 -17.52 -6.87
C ILE A 443 -6.52 -18.14 -8.13
N GLU A 444 -6.13 -17.66 -9.32
CA GLU A 444 -6.64 -18.12 -10.62
C GLU A 444 -8.18 -18.11 -10.71
N ALA A 445 -8.79 -17.04 -10.20
CA ALA A 445 -10.21 -16.85 -10.29
C ALA A 445 -10.65 -16.61 -11.74
N LYS A 446 -11.89 -17.00 -12.04
CA LYS A 446 -12.63 -16.67 -13.25
C LYS A 446 -13.94 -16.02 -12.83
N THR A 447 -14.13 -14.74 -13.11
CA THR A 447 -15.20 -13.97 -12.47
C THR A 447 -16.02 -13.17 -13.46
N ASN A 448 -17.31 -12.94 -13.16
CA ASN A 448 -18.17 -12.09 -14.00
C ASN A 448 -18.27 -10.68 -13.38
N VAL A 449 -17.18 -9.92 -13.47
CA VAL A 449 -17.10 -8.57 -12.88
C VAL A 449 -17.89 -7.52 -13.67
N ARG A 450 -18.14 -7.78 -14.96
CA ARG A 450 -19.04 -6.95 -15.77
C ARG A 450 -20.44 -6.88 -15.16
N LYS A 451 -20.97 -8.01 -14.66
CA LYS A 451 -22.28 -8.04 -13.99
C LYS A 451 -22.30 -7.18 -12.73
N MET A 452 -21.22 -7.23 -11.94
CA MET A 452 -21.04 -6.46 -10.71
C MET A 452 -20.99 -4.95 -10.99
N ILE A 453 -20.19 -4.55 -11.98
CA ILE A 453 -20.00 -3.12 -12.30
C ILE A 453 -21.23 -2.50 -12.96
N ARG A 454 -22.12 -3.28 -13.59
CA ARG A 454 -23.32 -2.77 -14.28
C ARG A 454 -24.22 -1.89 -13.40
N GLU A 455 -24.26 -2.09 -12.09
CA GLU A 455 -25.07 -1.26 -11.18
C GLU A 455 -24.45 0.13 -10.93
N PHE A 456 -23.17 0.27 -11.22
CA PHE A 456 -22.38 1.50 -11.06
C PHE A 456 -21.96 2.14 -12.39
N ALA A 457 -22.20 1.44 -13.51
CA ALA A 457 -21.93 1.88 -14.87
C ALA A 457 -23.12 2.62 -15.45
#